data_AF-A0A453PHA3-F1
#
_entry.id   AF-A0A453PHA3-F1
#
_cell.length_a   1.000
_cell.length_b   1.000
_cell.length_c   1.000
_cell.angle_alpha   90.00
_cell.angle_beta   90.00
_cell.angle_gamma   90.00
#
_symmetry.space_group_name_H-M   'P 1'
#
loop_
_entity.id
_entity.type
_entity.pdbx_description
1 polymer ?
#
loop_
_entity_poly.entity_id
_entity_poly.type
_entity_poly.pdbx_seq_one_letter_code
_entity_poly.pdbx_strand_id
1 'polypeptide(L)'
;MPAPSITPELKKDLEILQLRHVMDPKRHFKRSGKSKALPKYFQVGTVIEPASEFYSSRLTKHERKQTLVDELLSDQKLKNYRMRKVREIQVARTPGGNQKWKNKGKQTFKRAKDRRK
;
A
#
# COMPACT_ATOMS: atom_id res chain seq x y z
N MET A 1 -19.75 0.16 24.19
CA MET A 1 -19.70 -0.28 22.79
C MET A 1 -19.54 -1.79 22.75
N PRO A 2 -20.26 -2.53 21.89
CA PRO A 2 -20.05 -3.97 21.74
C PRO A 2 -18.65 -4.26 21.21
N ALA A 3 -18.10 -5.43 21.52
CA ALA A 3 -16.87 -5.93 20.92
C ALA A 3 -17.24 -6.80 19.71
N PRO A 4 -17.13 -6.29 18.47
CA PRO A 4 -17.45 -7.08 17.29
C PRO A 4 -16.43 -8.21 17.08
N SER A 5 -16.86 -9.29 16.43
CA SER A 5 -15.96 -10.35 15.98
C SER A 5 -15.07 -9.83 14.84
N ILE A 6 -13.77 -10.12 14.93
CA ILE A 6 -12.80 -9.65 13.93
C ILE A 6 -12.86 -10.59 12.72
N THR A 7 -13.56 -10.17 11.67
CA THR A 7 -13.49 -10.81 10.35
C THR A 7 -12.17 -10.44 9.66
N PRO A 8 -11.69 -11.25 8.70
CA PRO A 8 -10.44 -10.94 7.97
C PRO A 8 -10.51 -9.62 7.18
N GLU A 9 -11.70 -9.21 6.74
CA GLU A 9 -11.92 -7.93 6.06
C GLU A 9 -11.77 -6.75 7.01
N LEU A 10 -12.44 -6.80 8.17
CA LEU A 10 -12.31 -5.78 9.21
C LEU A 10 -10.89 -5.65 9.72
N LYS A 11 -10.16 -6.77 9.83
CA LYS A 11 -8.75 -6.76 10.19
C LYS A 11 -7.92 -5.93 9.19
N LYS A 12 -8.13 -6.11 7.89
CA LYS A 12 -7.42 -5.36 6.84
C LYS A 12 -7.76 -3.88 6.90
N ASP A 13 -9.03 -3.53 7.09
CA ASP A 13 -9.47 -2.14 7.22
C ASP A 13 -8.78 -1.45 8.41
N LEU A 14 -8.73 -2.14 9.57
CA LEU A 14 -8.06 -1.61 10.76
C LEU A 14 -6.53 -1.50 10.58
N GLU A 15 -5.90 -2.45 9.90
CA GLU A 15 -4.47 -2.37 9.56
C GLU A 15 -4.17 -1.17 8.65
N ILE A 16 -5.04 -0.90 7.66
CA ILE A 16 -4.92 0.29 6.81
C ILE A 16 -5.02 1.58 7.62
N LEU A 17 -5.95 1.65 8.60
CA LEU A 17 -6.08 2.81 9.47
C LEU A 17 -4.85 3.06 10.34
N GLN A 18 -4.15 2.00 10.77
CA GLN A 18 -2.85 2.12 11.45
C GLN A 18 -1.76 2.64 10.50
N LEU A 19 -1.76 2.16 9.25
CA LEU A 19 -0.79 2.51 8.23
C LEU A 19 -1.12 3.79 7.46
N ARG A 20 -2.16 4.55 7.86
CA ARG A 20 -2.64 5.76 7.16
C ARG A 20 -1.56 6.81 6.86
N HIS A 21 -0.52 6.87 7.69
CA HIS A 21 0.61 7.78 7.55
C HIS A 21 1.53 7.47 6.35
N VAL A 22 1.47 6.26 5.80
CA VAL A 22 2.28 5.83 4.63
C VAL A 22 1.45 5.83 3.35
N MET A 23 0.12 5.99 3.46
CA MET A 23 -0.80 5.79 2.35
C MET A 23 -0.72 6.91 1.31
N ASP A 24 -0.75 8.17 1.78
CA ASP A 24 -0.68 9.35 0.93
C ASP A 24 0.57 10.17 1.30
N PRO A 25 1.50 10.41 0.36
CA PRO A 25 2.70 11.21 0.62
C PRO A 25 2.41 12.66 1.00
N LYS A 26 1.20 13.18 0.73
CA LYS A 26 0.81 14.56 1.03
C LYS A 26 0.08 14.71 2.36
N ARG A 27 -0.37 13.61 2.97
CA ARG A 27 -1.14 13.64 4.22
C ARG A 27 -0.32 13.05 5.36
N HIS A 28 0.21 13.94 6.19
CA HIS A 28 0.93 13.55 7.40
C HIS A 28 -0.01 13.52 8.61
N PHE A 29 -0.23 12.32 9.15
CA PHE A 29 -1.02 12.12 10.36
C PHE A 29 -0.13 12.06 11.60
N LYS A 30 -0.69 12.46 12.75
CA LYS A 30 -0.09 12.15 14.05
C LYS A 30 0.08 10.63 14.17
N ARG A 31 1.27 10.20 14.59
CA ARG A 31 1.60 8.80 14.79
C ARG A 31 0.64 8.22 15.83
N SER A 32 -0.18 7.25 15.45
CA SER A 32 -0.94 6.46 16.42
C SER A 32 0.05 5.74 17.34
N GLY A 33 -0.31 5.58 18.61
CA GLY A 33 0.57 5.00 19.64
C GLY A 33 1.23 3.69 19.20
N LYS A 34 2.37 3.35 19.81
CA LYS A 34 3.22 2.20 19.46
C LYS A 34 2.52 0.82 19.55
N SER A 35 1.28 0.78 20.03
CA SER A 35 0.48 -0.43 20.12
C SER A 35 0.10 -0.93 18.72
N LYS A 36 0.73 -2.03 18.31
CA LYS A 36 0.31 -2.82 17.13
C LYS A 36 -1.07 -3.48 17.33
N ALA A 37 -1.57 -3.47 18.56
CA ALA A 37 -2.85 -4.07 18.91
C ALA A 37 -4.02 -3.32 18.27
N LEU A 38 -4.95 -4.08 17.70
CA LEU A 38 -6.22 -3.57 17.22
C LEU A 38 -7.09 -3.12 18.40
N PRO A 39 -7.91 -2.07 18.25
CA PRO A 39 -8.82 -1.63 19.30
C PRO A 39 -9.81 -2.76 19.65
N LYS A 40 -10.05 -2.98 20.95
CA LYS A 40 -10.99 -4.02 21.44
C LYS A 40 -12.45 -3.68 21.13
N TYR A 41 -12.77 -2.39 21.14
CA TYR A 41 -14.12 -1.89 20.90
C TYR A 41 -14.07 -0.93 19.72
N PHE A 42 -14.88 -1.21 18.70
CA PHE A 42 -15.01 -0.36 17.52
C PHE A 42 -16.38 -0.57 16.88
N GLN A 43 -16.78 0.38 16.04
CA GLN A 43 -17.99 0.30 15.24
C GLN A 43 -17.67 0.77 13.83
N VAL A 44 -18.23 0.08 12.84
CA VAL A 44 -18.18 0.49 11.44
C VAL A 44 -19.46 1.23 11.12
N GLY A 45 -19.33 2.40 10.50
CA GLY A 45 -20.45 3.23 10.07
C GLY A 45 -20.14 3.90 8.74
N THR A 46 -21.19 4.21 8.00
CA THR A 46 -21.12 4.95 6.73
C THR A 46 -21.52 6.41 6.96
N VAL A 47 -20.85 7.32 6.25
CA VAL A 47 -21.17 8.75 6.35
C VAL A 47 -22.44 9.03 5.57
N ILE A 48 -23.43 9.66 6.22
CA ILE A 48 -24.64 10.15 5.56
C ILE A 48 -24.39 11.62 5.19
N GLU A 49 -24.33 11.89 3.90
CA GLU A 49 -24.08 13.22 3.36
C GLU A 49 -25.31 14.13 3.55
N PRO A 50 -25.11 15.43 3.87
CA PRO A 50 -26.21 16.38 4.03
C PRO A 50 -26.89 16.71 2.70
N ALA A 51 -28.14 17.15 2.75
CA ALA A 51 -28.90 17.54 1.56
C ALA A 51 -28.37 18.81 0.87
N SER A 52 -27.58 19.62 1.57
CA SER A 52 -27.04 20.90 1.08
C SER A 52 -25.87 20.75 0.10
N GLU A 53 -25.11 19.65 0.15
CA GLU A 53 -23.91 19.45 -0.66
C GLU A 53 -24.09 18.26 -1.61
N PHE A 54 -24.48 18.54 -2.86
CA PHE A 54 -24.77 17.49 -3.84
C PHE A 54 -23.56 17.09 -4.70
N TYR A 55 -22.67 18.03 -5.04
CA TYR A 55 -21.65 17.81 -6.09
C TYR A 55 -20.21 17.71 -5.60
N SER A 56 -19.90 18.19 -4.38
CA SER A 56 -18.52 18.30 -3.89
C SER A 56 -18.08 17.12 -3.04
N SER A 57 -18.83 16.82 -1.98
CA SER A 57 -18.50 15.83 -0.95
C SER A 57 -19.16 14.47 -1.19
N ARG A 58 -20.13 14.41 -2.11
CA ARG A 58 -20.92 13.21 -2.38
C ARG A 58 -20.21 12.25 -3.34
N LEU A 59 -20.10 11.00 -2.92
CA LEU A 59 -19.62 9.91 -3.78
C LEU A 59 -20.76 9.38 -4.66
N THR A 60 -20.46 9.06 -5.91
CA THR A 60 -21.42 8.40 -6.80
C THR A 60 -21.68 6.96 -6.36
N LYS A 61 -22.78 6.36 -6.83
CA LYS A 61 -23.14 4.96 -6.52
C LYS A 61 -22.04 3.96 -6.88
N HIS A 62 -21.27 4.24 -7.93
CA HIS A 62 -20.19 3.35 -8.38
C HIS A 62 -18.92 3.44 -7.53
N GLU A 63 -18.65 4.61 -6.96
CA GLU A 63 -17.48 4.87 -6.11
C GLU A 63 -17.69 4.35 -4.69
N ARG A 64 -18.93 4.33 -4.19
CA ARG A 64 -19.28 3.75 -2.89
C ARG A 64 -19.03 2.24 -2.86
N LYS A 65 -18.15 1.77 -1.97
CA LYS A 65 -17.89 0.34 -1.77
C LYS A 65 -18.34 -0.11 -0.37
N GLN A 66 -18.28 -1.42 -0.14
CA GLN A 66 -18.66 -2.01 1.16
C GLN A 66 -17.54 -1.89 2.19
N THR A 67 -16.28 -1.94 1.77
CA THR A 67 -15.10 -1.90 2.65
C THR A 67 -14.18 -0.74 2.31
N LEU A 68 -13.42 -0.29 3.30
CA LEU A 68 -12.45 0.80 3.12
C LEU A 68 -11.31 0.38 2.17
N VAL A 69 -10.88 -0.88 2.24
CA VAL A 69 -9.88 -1.46 1.33
C VAL A 69 -10.34 -1.37 -0.13
N ASP A 70 -11.59 -1.68 -0.42
CA ASP A 70 -12.10 -1.70 -1.80
C ASP A 70 -12.19 -0.30 -2.40
N GLU A 71 -12.58 0.70 -1.60
CA GLU A 71 -12.55 2.11 -2.03
C GLU A 71 -11.13 2.52 -2.40
N LEU A 72 -10.17 2.17 -1.55
CA LEU A 72 -8.76 2.48 -1.77
C LEU A 72 -8.20 1.81 -3.03
N LEU A 73 -8.56 0.54 -3.29
CA LEU A 73 -8.12 -0.18 -4.48
C LEU A 73 -8.73 0.36 -5.76
N SER A 74 -9.88 1.02 -5.67
CA SER A 74 -10.52 1.68 -6.81
C SER A 74 -9.84 3.00 -7.21
N ASP A 75 -9.05 3.62 -6.31
CA ASP A 75 -8.31 4.84 -6.62
C ASP A 75 -7.07 4.58 -7.49
N GLN A 76 -7.18 4.98 -8.76
CA GLN A 76 -6.12 4.83 -9.74
C GLN A 76 -4.86 5.67 -9.42
N LYS A 77 -5.01 6.85 -8.79
CA LYS A 77 -3.87 7.71 -8.45
C LYS A 77 -3.00 7.05 -7.39
N LEU A 78 -3.64 6.51 -6.35
CA LEU A 78 -2.96 5.76 -5.30
C LEU A 78 -2.29 4.51 -5.85
N LYS A 79 -2.97 3.77 -6.74
CA LYS A 79 -2.41 2.59 -7.41
C LYS A 79 -1.11 2.91 -8.14
N ASN A 80 -1.09 3.96 -8.95
CA ASN A 80 0.09 4.38 -9.70
C ASN A 80 1.26 4.76 -8.79
N TYR A 81 0.99 5.55 -7.74
CA TYR A 81 1.99 5.94 -6.75
C TYR A 81 2.58 4.71 -6.04
N ARG A 82 1.71 3.78 -5.59
CA ARG A 82 2.11 2.59 -4.85
C ARG A 82 2.92 1.64 -5.70
N MET A 83 2.53 1.41 -6.96
CA MET A 83 3.30 0.57 -7.89
C MET A 83 4.70 1.12 -8.13
N ARG A 84 4.83 2.43 -8.36
CA ARG A 84 6.13 3.10 -8.50
C ARG A 84 6.98 2.93 -7.24
N LYS A 85 6.42 3.24 -6.06
CA LYS A 85 7.16 3.16 -4.79
C LYS A 85 7.55 1.74 -4.41
N VAL A 86 6.69 0.76 -4.63
CA VAL A 86 7.00 -0.65 -4.37
C VAL A 86 8.17 -1.09 -5.25
N ARG A 87 8.21 -0.70 -6.52
CA ARG A 87 9.32 -1.00 -7.43
C ARG A 87 10.63 -0.35 -6.98
N GLU A 88 10.60 0.92 -6.58
CA GLU A 88 11.78 1.62 -6.02
C GLU A 88 12.31 0.89 -4.78
N ILE A 89 11.42 0.50 -3.86
CA ILE A 89 11.78 -0.23 -2.64
C ILE A 89 12.34 -1.61 -2.97
N GLN A 90 11.74 -2.33 -3.93
CA GLN A 90 12.24 -3.64 -4.37
C GLN A 90 13.64 -3.53 -4.95
N VAL A 91 13.90 -2.55 -5.83
CA VAL A 91 15.24 -2.32 -6.40
C VAL A 91 16.24 -1.99 -5.28
N ALA A 92 15.88 -1.11 -4.35
CA ALA A 92 16.76 -0.73 -3.25
C ALA A 92 17.02 -1.88 -2.25
N ARG A 93 16.02 -2.72 -1.97
CA ARG A 93 16.12 -3.85 -1.05
C ARG A 93 16.68 -5.11 -1.68
N THR A 94 16.70 -5.21 -3.01
CA THR A 94 17.30 -6.37 -3.68
C THR A 94 18.79 -6.36 -3.37
N PRO A 95 19.30 -7.31 -2.56
CA PRO A 95 20.73 -7.36 -2.30
C PRO A 95 21.43 -7.56 -3.64
N GLY A 96 22.54 -6.85 -3.84
CA GLY A 96 23.40 -7.00 -5.01
C GLY A 96 24.15 -8.34 -5.00
N GLY A 97 23.43 -9.47 -4.86
CA GLY A 97 23.98 -10.81 -4.86
C GLY A 97 24.67 -11.14 -6.19
N ASN A 98 24.88 -12.43 -6.47
CA ASN A 98 25.65 -12.88 -7.64
C ASN A 98 25.19 -12.30 -9.00
N GLN A 99 24.03 -11.64 -9.14
CA GLN A 99 23.68 -10.88 -10.34
C GLN A 99 24.53 -9.61 -10.56
N LYS A 100 24.98 -8.92 -9.51
CA LYS A 100 25.92 -7.77 -9.62
C LYS A 100 27.28 -8.21 -10.16
N TRP A 101 27.69 -9.44 -9.83
CA TRP A 101 28.97 -10.04 -10.19
C TRP A 101 28.89 -10.95 -11.43
N LYS A 102 27.69 -11.38 -11.84
CA LYS A 102 27.46 -12.08 -13.11
C LYS A 102 27.62 -11.07 -14.24
N ASN A 103 28.84 -11.01 -14.78
CA ASN A 103 29.14 -10.38 -16.06
C ASN A 103 28.29 -11.03 -17.18
N LYS A 104 27.09 -10.51 -17.43
CA LYS A 104 26.15 -10.95 -18.46
C LYS A 104 26.55 -10.42 -19.86
N GLY A 105 27.78 -10.66 -20.31
CA GLY A 105 28.24 -10.18 -21.60
C GLY A 105 29.14 -11.16 -22.35
N LYS A 106 29.03 -11.21 -23.69
CA LYS A 106 29.89 -12.01 -24.59
C LYS A 106 31.40 -11.72 -24.42
N GLN A 107 31.76 -10.61 -23.77
CA GLN A 107 33.13 -10.17 -23.47
C GLN A 107 33.85 -11.08 -22.45
N THR A 108 33.14 -11.80 -21.57
CA THR A 108 33.79 -12.73 -20.63
C THR A 108 34.29 -14.00 -21.30
N PHE A 109 33.59 -14.49 -22.32
CA PHE A 109 34.04 -15.63 -23.13
C PHE A 109 35.33 -15.31 -23.90
N LYS A 110 35.56 -14.05 -24.29
CA LYS A 110 36.83 -13.61 -24.91
C LYS A 110 37.97 -13.61 -23.88
N ARG A 111 37.78 -13.00 -22.71
CA ARG A 111 38.79 -12.99 -21.63
C ARG A 111 39.18 -14.39 -21.11
N ALA A 112 38.24 -15.34 -21.10
CA ALA A 112 38.53 -16.71 -20.70
C ALA A 112 39.31 -17.50 -21.76
N LYS A 113 39.17 -17.16 -23.04
CA LYS A 113 39.95 -17.76 -24.14
C LYS A 113 41.38 -17.20 -24.19
N ASP A 114 41.56 -15.90 -23.96
CA ASP A 114 42.89 -15.27 -23.97
C ASP A 114 43.77 -15.72 -22.79
N ARG A 115 43.19 -16.20 -21.69
CA ARG A 115 43.92 -16.78 -20.55
C ARG A 115 44.28 -18.27 -20.70
N ARG A 116 43.83 -18.93 -21.78
CA ARG A 116 44.10 -20.36 -22.06
C ARG A 116 45.15 -20.58 -23.16
N LYS A 117 45.80 -19.51 -23.62
CA LYS A 117 47.00 -19.56 -24.46
C LYS A 117 48.21 -19.25 -23.58
#